data_AF-A0A3B9VLP1-F1
#
_entry.id   AF-A0A3B9VLP1-F1
#
_cell.length_a   1.000
_cell.length_b   1.000
_cell.length_c   1.000
_cell.angle_alpha   90.00
_cell.angle_beta   90.00
_cell.angle_gamma   90.00
#
_symmetry.space_group_name_H-M   'P 1'
#
loop_
_entity.id
_entity.type
_entity.pdbx_description
1 polymer ?
#
loop_
_entity_poly.entity_id
_entity_poly.type
_entity_poly.pdbx_seq_one_letter_code
_entity_poly.pdbx_strand_id
1 'polypeptide(L)' 'MPTFSACALSLWLSHRDTAQIVDLCINAPKSHRDDIFNATSDNTWKIFDIAHAKEALGYKPEDRAGYDFTHREYSRSD' A
#
# COMPACT_ATOMS: atom_id res chain seq x y z
N MET A 1 -6.37 13.20 1.30
CA MET A 1 -5.77 12.09 0.53
C MET A 1 -4.30 12.41 0.30
N PRO A 2 -3.40 11.41 0.20
CA PRO A 2 -1.95 11.59 0.09
C PRO A 2 -1.51 12.08 -1.31
N THR A 3 -2.18 13.10 -1.86
CA THR A 3 -2.02 13.60 -3.23
C THR A 3 -0.90 14.64 -3.38
N PHE A 4 -0.18 14.95 -2.30
CA PHE A 4 0.77 16.06 -2.23
C PHE A 4 2.20 15.71 -2.67
N SER A 5 2.46 14.45 -3.03
CA SER A 5 3.78 13.97 -3.43
C SER A 5 3.65 12.81 -4.41
N ALA A 6 4.55 12.74 -5.39
CA ALA A 6 4.62 11.62 -6.32
C ALA A 6 4.85 10.29 -5.59
N CYS A 7 5.72 10.28 -4.57
CA CYS A 7 5.94 9.08 -3.74
C CYS A 7 4.69 8.70 -2.96
N ALA A 8 3.90 9.68 -2.51
CA ALA A 8 2.68 9.40 -1.78
C ALA A 8 1.58 8.84 -2.71
N LEU A 9 1.48 9.33 -3.95
CA LEU A 9 0.58 8.76 -4.96
C LEU A 9 0.93 7.32 -5.37
N SER A 10 2.21 6.93 -5.33
CA SER A 10 2.65 5.60 -5.74
C SER A 10 2.77 4.61 -4.59
N LEU A 11 3.31 5.02 -3.44
CA LEU A 11 3.72 4.12 -2.35
C LEU A 11 2.77 4.12 -1.15
N TRP A 12 1.71 4.94 -1.16
CA TRP A 12 0.86 5.01 0.02
C TRP A 12 0.17 3.69 0.33
N LEU A 13 0.14 3.38 1.62
CA LEU A 13 -0.56 2.25 2.20
C LEU A 13 -1.39 2.80 3.36
N SER A 14 -2.71 2.68 3.24
CA SER A 14 -3.62 3.13 4.29
C SER A 14 -3.47 2.28 5.55
N HIS A 15 -3.87 2.80 6.71
CA HIS A 15 -3.85 2.00 7.94
C HIS A 15 -4.75 0.74 7.85
N ARG A 16 -5.87 0.82 7.12
CA ARG A 16 -6.78 -0.31 6.91
C ARG A 16 -6.10 -1.40 6.09
N ASP A 17 -5.47 -1.01 4.99
CA ASP A 17 -4.77 -1.93 4.10
C ASP A 17 -3.51 -2.52 4.77
N THR A 18 -2.79 -1.71 5.57
CA THR A 18 -1.70 -2.21 6.44
C THR A 18 -2.21 -3.27 7.41
N ALA A 19 -3.34 -3.02 8.09
CA ALA A 19 -3.89 -3.99 9.03
C ALA A 19 -4.29 -5.29 8.32
N GLN A 20 -4.88 -5.19 7.12
CA GLN A 20 -5.26 -6.35 6.32
C GLN A 20 -4.05 -7.21 5.94
N ILE A 21 -2.99 -6.63 5.36
CA ILE A 21 -1.83 -7.43 4.93
C ILE A 21 -1.12 -8.08 6.13
N VAL A 22 -1.04 -7.38 7.26
CA VAL A 22 -0.47 -7.94 8.50
C VAL A 22 -1.32 -9.10 9.03
N ASP A 23 -2.64 -8.96 9.06
CA ASP A 23 -3.55 -10.02 9.50
C ASP A 23 -3.47 -11.26 8.59
N LEU A 24 -3.38 -11.06 7.28
CA LEU A 24 -3.20 -12.15 6.32
C LEU A 24 -1.87 -12.87 6.51
N CYS A 25 -0.77 -12.17 6.77
CA CYS A 25 0.52 -12.79 7.08
C CYS A 25 0.49 -13.61 8.38
N ILE A 26 -0.19 -13.11 9.42
CA ILE A 26 -0.34 -13.83 10.70
C ILE A 26 -1.15 -15.12 10.52
N ASN A 27 -2.20 -15.07 9.70
CA ASN A 27 -3.11 -16.19 9.48
C ASN A 27 -2.71 -17.07 8.28
N ALA A 28 -1.57 -16.80 7.64
CA ALA A 28 -1.09 -17.58 6.51
C ALA A 28 -0.88 -19.07 6.90
N PRO A 29 -1.05 -20.02 5.97
CA PRO A 29 -0.85 -21.44 6.25
C PRO A 29 0.56 -21.71 6.79
N LYS A 30 0.71 -22.61 7.77
CA LYS A 30 2.03 -22.95 8.35
C LYS A 30 3.05 -23.51 7.36
N SER A 31 2.59 -23.98 6.19
CA SER A 31 3.46 -24.37 5.08
C SER A 31 4.17 -23.19 4.43
N HIS A 32 3.62 -21.99 4.58
CA HIS A 32 4.16 -20.72 4.10
C HIS A 32 5.01 -20.11 5.23
N ARG A 33 6.33 -20.32 5.18
CA ARG A 33 7.25 -19.95 6.27
C ARG A 33 7.72 -18.51 6.20
N ASP A 34 8.26 -18.13 5.05
CA ASP A 34 8.90 -16.84 4.80
C ASP A 34 8.68 -16.47 3.34
N ASP A 35 8.37 -15.20 3.10
CA ASP A 35 8.10 -14.63 1.78
C ASP A 35 8.24 -13.11 1.84
N ILE A 36 8.30 -12.45 0.68
CA ILE A 36 8.45 -11.00 0.54
C ILE A 36 7.27 -10.46 -0.26
N PHE A 37 6.50 -9.58 0.37
CA PHE A 37 5.34 -8.93 -0.25
C PHE A 37 5.55 -7.43 -0.39
N ASN A 38 5.32 -6.91 -1.60
CA ASN A 38 5.05 -5.50 -1.77
C ASN A 38 3.60 -5.22 -1.39
N ALA A 39 3.38 -4.31 -0.44
CA ALA A 39 2.05 -3.90 -0.03
C ALA A 39 1.91 -2.38 -0.19
N THR A 40 1.03 -1.98 -1.10
CA THR A 40 0.47 -0.63 -1.18
C THR A 40 -1.04 -0.77 -1.17
N SER A 41 -1.76 0.33 -0.93
CA SER A 41 -3.17 0.41 -1.26
C SER A 41 -3.37 0.22 -2.78
N ASP A 42 -4.61 0.18 -3.30
CA ASP A 42 -4.82 0.03 -4.76
C ASP A 42 -4.56 1.34 -5.52
N ASN A 43 -3.37 1.89 -5.33
CA ASN A 43 -2.91 3.10 -5.96
C ASN A 43 -2.84 2.88 -7.46
N THR A 44 -3.30 3.88 -8.22
CA THR A 44 -3.27 3.85 -9.68
C THR A 44 -1.84 3.92 -10.20
N TRP A 45 -1.00 4.71 -9.53
CA TRP A 45 0.38 4.97 -9.92
C TRP A 45 1.40 4.13 -9.13
N LYS A 46 0.98 2.98 -8.56
CA LYS A 46 1.89 2.08 -7.85
C LYS A 46 3.02 1.64 -8.79
N ILE A 47 4.24 1.66 -8.25
CA ILE A 47 5.45 1.26 -8.98
C ILE A 47 5.89 -0.17 -8.63
N PHE A 48 5.31 -0.74 -7.57
CA PHE A 48 5.53 -2.12 -7.19
C PHE A 48 4.32 -2.97 -7.56
N ASP A 49 4.60 -4.15 -8.12
CA ASP A 49 3.58 -5.15 -8.35
C ASP A 49 3.13 -5.76 -7.01
N ILE A 50 1.82 -5.85 -6.84
CA ILE A 50 1.16 -6.42 -5.67
C ILE A 50 0.43 -7.74 -5.99
N ALA A 51 0.54 -8.24 -7.23
CA ALA A 51 -0.14 -9.47 -7.67
C ALA A 51 0.25 -10.67 -6.78
N HIS A 52 1.53 -10.81 -6.42
CA HIS A 52 1.99 -11.88 -5.53
C HIS A 52 1.26 -11.87 -4.17
N ALA A 53 1.08 -10.69 -3.55
CA ALA A 53 0.33 -10.58 -2.30
C ALA A 53 -1.16 -10.95 -2.48
N LYS A 54 -1.75 -10.62 -3.64
CA LYS A 54 -3.14 -11.00 -3.96
C LYS A 54 -3.27 -12.51 -4.14
N GLU A 55 -2.33 -13.15 -4.81
CA GLU A 55 -2.37 -14.57 -5.15
C GLU A 55 -2.00 -15.46 -3.95
N ALA A 56 -0.91 -15.14 -3.25
CA ALA A 56 -0.41 -15.96 -2.15
C ALA A 56 -1.21 -15.79 -0.86
N LEU A 57 -1.66 -14.57 -0.56
CA LEU A 57 -2.32 -14.23 0.71
C LEU A 57 -3.79 -13.86 0.56
N GLY A 58 -4.29 -13.63 -0.64
CA GLY A 58 -5.65 -13.11 -0.84
C GLY A 58 -5.79 -11.62 -0.49
N TYR A 59 -4.71 -10.85 -0.52
CA TYR A 59 -4.71 -9.42 -0.25
C TYR A 59 -5.69 -8.67 -1.17
N LYS A 60 -6.53 -7.80 -0.60
CA LYS A 60 -7.59 -7.05 -1.29
C LYS A 60 -7.65 -5.63 -0.71
N PRO A 61 -6.71 -4.75 -1.12
CA PRO A 61 -6.68 -3.38 -0.63
C PRO A 61 -8.01 -2.68 -0.93
N GLU A 62 -8.51 -1.94 0.06
CA GLU A 62 -9.80 -1.25 0.03
C GLU A 62 -9.64 0.24 -0.28
N ASP A 63 -8.47 0.81 -0.01
CA ASP A 63 -8.18 2.23 -0.20
C ASP A 63 -7.30 2.50 -1.44
N ARG A 64 -7.13 3.78 -1.78
CA ARG A 64 -6.20 4.28 -2.80
C ARG A 64 -5.76 5.73 -2.54
N ALA A 65 -4.57 6.10 -3.00
CA ALA A 65 -3.98 7.43 -2.80
C ALA A 65 -4.70 8.59 -3.52
N GLY A 66 -5.40 8.29 -4.62
CA GLY A 66 -5.98 9.28 -5.55
C GLY A 66 -5.28 9.26 -6.92
N TYR A 67 -5.69 10.17 -7.80
CA TYR A 67 -5.19 10.26 -9.18
C TYR A 67 -4.44 11.56 -9.45
N ASP A 68 -4.96 12.67 -8.92
CA ASP A 68 -4.45 14.00 -9.17
C ASP A 68 -3.36 14.40 -8.18
N PHE A 69 -2.30 15.03 -8.69
CA PHE A 69 -1.29 15.65 -7.86
C PHE A 69 -1.77 17.04 -7.41
N THR A 70 -1.77 17.29 -6.10
CA THR A 70 -2.11 18.59 -5.52
C THR A 70 -0.83 19.23 -4.97
N HIS A 71 -0.39 20.33 -5.58
CA HIS A 71 0.78 21.05 -5.07
C HIS A 71 0.50 21.55 -3.65
N ARG A 72 1.36 21.15 -2.71
CA ARG A 72 1.34 21.64 -1.32
C ARG A 72 2.55 22.53 -1.12
N GLU A 73 2.32 23.79 -0.74
CA GLU A 73 3.41 24.67 -0.35
C GLU A 73 4.16 24.09 0.84
N TYR A 74 5.48 23.98 0.69
CA TYR A 74 6.35 23.52 1.75
C TYR A 74 6.58 24.66 2.74
N SER A 75 6.00 24.53 3.93
CA SER A 75 6.30 25.40 5.06
C SER A 75 7.16 24.61 6.05
N ARG A 76 8.39 25.08 6.25
CA ARG A 76 9.21 24.69 7.39
C ARG A 76 8.82 25.61 8.54
N SER A 77 8.28 25.04 9.60
CA SER A 77 8.25 25.72 10.89
C SER A 77 9.65 25.60 11.46
N ASP A 78 10.34 26.73 11.61
CA ASP A 78 11.64 26.81 12.29
C ASP A 78 11.52 26.42 13.77
#